data_AF-A0A1V5HYJ2-F1
#
_entry.id   AF-A0A1V5HYJ2-F1
#
_cell.length_a   1.000
_cell.length_b   1.000
_cell.length_c   1.000
_cell.angle_alpha   90.00
_cell.angle_beta   90.00
_cell.angle_gamma   90.00
#
_symmetry.space_group_name_H-M   'P 1'
#
loop_
_entity.id
_entity.type
_entity.pdbx_description
1 polymer ?
#
loop_
_entity_poly.entity_id
_entity_poly.type
_entity_poly.pdbx_seq_one_letter_code
_entity_poly.pdbx_strand_id
1 'polypeptide(L)'
;MAHGVFCFYEHIFEGFISTVQTTDVDFYVPDAKRIETKGNVIDALKGLDFDLVRDTLTAKSRFISPDNFEIEFLANLTKDGAATIRLGNAGIYAETLPYVNIFSGSYITVDFEGVVVKVASPASFCLQKLLIWDRRSPLKQAKDLDAVNNVLIMIRASRKSREDFYDLFDSLPRSWAKKIQRTAQENDISFPDRI
;
A
#
# COMPACT_ATOMS: atom_id res chain seq x y z
N MET A 1 -14.71 -0.95 20.23
CA MET A 1 -14.07 -2.25 19.90
C MET A 1 -12.62 -1.92 19.60
N ALA A 2 -11.64 -2.67 20.11
CA ALA A 2 -10.25 -2.44 19.70
C ALA A 2 -10.12 -2.85 18.23
N HIS A 3 -9.73 -1.93 17.35
CA HIS A 3 -9.47 -2.31 15.96
C HIS A 3 -8.26 -3.26 15.92
N GLY A 4 -8.43 -4.43 15.30
CA GLY A 4 -7.46 -5.52 15.31
C GLY A 4 -6.17 -5.18 14.58
N VAL A 5 -5.14 -6.00 14.81
CA VAL A 5 -3.86 -5.88 14.10
C VAL A 5 -4.02 -6.49 12.70
N PHE A 6 -3.75 -5.70 11.65
CA PHE A 6 -3.84 -6.15 10.26
C PHE A 6 -2.51 -6.77 9.77
N CYS A 7 -2.33 -8.06 10.03
CA CYS A 7 -1.14 -8.82 9.63
C CYS A 7 -1.39 -9.73 8.42
N PHE A 8 -1.78 -9.17 7.27
CA PHE A 8 -2.20 -9.97 6.11
C PHE A 8 -1.12 -10.94 5.58
N TYR A 9 0.16 -10.64 5.77
CA TYR A 9 1.25 -11.52 5.33
C TYR A 9 1.46 -12.73 6.26
N GLU A 10 1.03 -12.67 7.52
CA GLU A 10 1.06 -13.83 8.43
C GLU A 10 0.11 -14.94 7.98
N HIS A 11 -0.96 -14.58 7.26
CA HIS A 11 -1.88 -15.55 6.65
C HIS A 11 -1.30 -16.28 5.43
N ILE A 12 -0.16 -15.83 4.91
CA ILE A 12 0.42 -16.30 3.64
C ILE A 12 1.80 -16.90 3.84
N PHE A 13 2.55 -16.38 4.81
CA PHE A 13 3.91 -16.80 5.11
C PHE A 13 3.97 -17.44 6.49
N GLU A 14 4.18 -18.75 6.51
CA GLU A 14 4.42 -19.49 7.75
C GLU A 14 5.67 -18.92 8.45
N GLY A 15 5.52 -18.57 9.73
CA GLY A 15 6.60 -18.00 10.54
C GLY A 15 6.91 -16.51 10.28
N PHE A 16 6.13 -15.81 9.45
CA PHE A 16 6.24 -14.35 9.36
C PHE A 16 5.78 -13.72 10.67
N ILE A 17 6.57 -12.81 11.21
CA ILE A 17 6.24 -12.04 12.41
C ILE A 17 6.16 -10.59 11.98
N SER A 18 4.95 -10.02 11.98
CA SER A 18 4.81 -8.59 11.77
C SER A 18 5.34 -7.85 13.00
N THR A 19 6.43 -7.11 12.83
CA THR A 19 7.04 -6.33 13.91
C THR A 19 6.37 -4.97 14.11
N VAL A 20 5.34 -4.65 13.31
CA VAL A 20 4.66 -3.35 13.32
C VAL A 20 3.15 -3.54 13.43
N GLN A 21 2.58 -3.11 14.56
CA GLN A 21 1.15 -2.87 14.67
C GLN A 21 0.85 -1.53 14.00
N THR A 22 -0.08 -1.50 13.04
CA THR A 22 -0.50 -0.27 12.35
C THR A 22 -1.79 0.23 12.98
N THR A 23 -1.85 1.54 13.27
CA THR A 23 -3.09 2.21 13.68
C THR A 23 -3.78 2.83 12.47
N ASP A 24 -3.32 2.52 11.27
CA ASP A 24 -3.78 3.07 10.01
C ASP A 24 -3.94 1.97 8.96
N VAL A 25 -4.93 2.15 8.08
CA VAL A 25 -5.13 1.36 6.87
C VAL A 25 -5.30 2.26 5.66
N ASP A 26 -4.49 1.99 4.63
CA ASP A 26 -4.51 2.69 3.36
C ASP A 26 -5.25 1.88 2.30
N PHE A 27 -6.34 2.41 1.76
CA PHE A 27 -7.04 1.83 0.62
C PHE A 27 -6.59 2.45 -0.69
N TYR A 28 -5.85 1.69 -1.49
CA TYR A 28 -5.54 2.10 -2.85
C TYR A 28 -6.74 1.91 -3.80
N VAL A 29 -7.11 2.97 -4.52
CA VAL A 29 -8.26 3.03 -5.44
C VAL A 29 -7.76 3.30 -6.88
N PRO A 30 -7.61 2.27 -7.73
CA PRO A 30 -7.01 2.39 -9.06
C PRO A 30 -7.76 3.34 -10.01
N ASP A 31 -9.09 3.22 -10.03
CA ASP A 31 -9.99 3.94 -10.95
C ASP A 31 -10.87 4.95 -10.16
N ALA A 32 -10.20 5.81 -9.38
CA ALA A 32 -10.82 6.74 -8.43
C ALA A 32 -12.02 7.53 -8.99
N LYS A 33 -11.99 7.97 -10.25
CA LYS A 33 -13.09 8.75 -10.86
C LYS A 33 -14.34 7.93 -11.18
N ARG A 34 -14.22 6.60 -11.30
CA ARG A 34 -15.29 5.68 -11.73
C ARG A 34 -15.94 4.94 -10.56
N ILE A 35 -15.57 5.26 -9.33
CA ILE A 35 -16.17 4.65 -8.16
C ILE A 35 -17.64 5.06 -8.07
N GLU A 36 -18.52 4.08 -8.24
CA GLU A 36 -19.96 4.24 -8.02
C GLU A 36 -20.36 3.46 -6.77
N THR A 37 -20.75 4.19 -5.73
CA THR A 37 -21.28 3.60 -4.51
C THR A 37 -22.81 3.65 -4.55
N LYS A 38 -23.45 2.53 -4.20
CA LYS A 38 -24.92 2.46 -4.03
C LYS A 38 -25.41 3.13 -2.75
N GLY A 39 -24.50 3.39 -1.81
CA GLY A 39 -24.77 4.04 -0.53
C GLY A 39 -23.74 5.13 -0.23
N ASN A 40 -23.92 5.79 0.91
CA ASN A 40 -23.02 6.83 1.38
C ASN A 40 -21.96 6.23 2.31
N VAL A 41 -20.71 6.17 1.83
CA VAL A 41 -19.58 5.63 2.61
C VAL A 41 -19.36 6.42 3.90
N ILE A 42 -19.59 7.74 3.86
CA ILE A 42 -19.45 8.60 5.04
C ILE A 42 -20.47 8.19 6.11
N ASP A 43 -21.72 7.97 5.74
CA ASP A 43 -22.77 7.57 6.69
C ASP A 43 -22.53 6.15 7.23
N ALA A 44 -22.04 5.24 6.37
CA ALA A 44 -21.70 3.88 6.77
C ALA A 44 -20.58 3.86 7.83
N LEU A 45 -19.50 4.61 7.60
CA LEU A 45 -18.39 4.70 8.55
C LEU A 45 -18.79 5.47 9.82
N LYS A 46 -19.61 6.51 9.70
CA LYS A 46 -20.18 7.21 10.86
C LYS A 46 -21.02 6.28 11.74
N GLY A 47 -21.77 5.36 11.15
CA GLY A 47 -22.52 4.33 11.88
C GLY A 47 -21.64 3.30 12.61
N LEU A 48 -20.32 3.32 12.35
CA LEU A 48 -19.30 2.51 13.03
C LEU A 48 -18.41 3.36 13.96
N ASP A 49 -18.88 4.55 14.36
CA ASP A 49 -18.18 5.51 15.21
C ASP A 49 -16.89 6.11 14.62
N PHE A 50 -16.77 6.14 13.29
CA PHE A 50 -15.69 6.88 12.63
C PHE A 50 -16.10 8.32 12.31
N ASP A 51 -15.25 9.26 12.71
CA ASP A 51 -15.38 10.67 12.35
C ASP A 51 -14.62 11.00 11.07
N LEU A 52 -15.27 11.71 10.14
CA LEU A 52 -14.64 12.24 8.94
C LEU A 52 -13.84 13.49 9.29
N VAL A 53 -12.52 13.41 9.12
CA VAL A 53 -11.59 14.54 9.20
C VAL A 53 -11.12 14.89 7.79
N ARG A 54 -11.10 16.19 7.48
CA ARG A 54 -10.56 16.70 6.22
C ARG A 54 -9.36 17.60 6.48
N ASP A 55 -8.27 17.32 5.79
CA ASP A 55 -7.12 18.21 5.79
C ASP A 55 -7.49 19.57 5.19
N THR A 56 -7.16 20.65 5.88
CA THR A 56 -7.58 22.00 5.51
C THR A 56 -6.86 22.53 4.27
N LEU A 57 -5.67 22.02 3.96
CA LEU A 57 -4.86 22.46 2.83
C LEU A 57 -5.16 21.68 1.55
N THR A 58 -5.37 20.37 1.68
CA THR A 58 -5.43 19.42 0.56
C THR A 58 -6.82 18.82 0.36
N ALA A 59 -7.74 19.01 1.31
CA ALA A 59 -9.04 18.35 1.39
C ALA A 59 -8.98 16.81 1.52
N LYS A 60 -7.79 16.23 1.79
CA LYS A 60 -7.61 14.79 2.01
C LYS A 60 -8.59 14.33 3.08
N SER A 61 -9.37 13.30 2.77
CA SER A 61 -10.32 12.70 3.71
C SER A 61 -9.64 11.58 4.50
N ARG A 62 -9.82 11.61 5.81
CA ARG A 62 -9.40 10.56 6.76
C ARG A 62 -10.57 10.23 7.66
N PHE A 63 -10.75 8.97 8.00
CA PHE A 63 -11.75 8.56 8.98
C PHE A 63 -11.03 8.07 10.23
N ILE A 64 -11.40 8.60 11.39
CA ILE A 64 -10.71 8.32 12.65
C ILE A 64 -11.72 7.75 13.64
N SER A 65 -11.39 6.60 14.23
CA SER A 65 -12.19 5.98 15.29
C SER A 65 -11.84 6.56 16.68
N PRO A 66 -12.62 6.26 17.74
CA PRO A 66 -12.35 6.76 19.09
C PRO A 66 -11.02 6.29 19.70
N ASP A 67 -10.49 5.15 19.26
CA ASP A 67 -9.19 4.58 19.62
C ASP A 67 -8.06 5.02 18.66
N ASN A 68 -8.30 6.02 17.81
CA ASN A 68 -7.36 6.59 16.83
C ASN A 68 -6.93 5.64 15.71
N PHE A 69 -7.78 4.67 15.35
CA PHE A 69 -7.58 3.92 14.12
C PHE A 69 -7.97 4.79 12.92
N GLU A 70 -7.08 4.89 11.93
CA GLU A 70 -7.25 5.76 10.76
C GLU A 70 -7.53 4.94 9.50
N ILE A 71 -8.54 5.36 8.73
CA ILE A 71 -8.77 4.88 7.37
C ILE A 71 -8.47 6.01 6.39
N GLU A 72 -7.56 5.73 5.47
CA GLU A 72 -7.17 6.65 4.40
C GLU A 72 -7.39 6.02 3.02
N PHE A 73 -7.45 6.89 2.00
CA PHE A 73 -7.62 6.47 0.61
C PHE A 73 -6.52 7.05 -0.25
N LEU A 74 -5.93 6.19 -1.08
CA LEU A 74 -4.83 6.53 -1.99
C LEU A 74 -5.31 6.36 -3.43
N ALA A 75 -4.85 7.24 -4.31
CA ALA A 75 -5.08 7.17 -5.75
C ALA A 75 -3.78 7.45 -6.50
N ASN A 76 -3.76 7.13 -7.80
CA ASN A 76 -2.62 7.45 -8.64
C ASN A 76 -2.49 8.96 -8.84
N LEU A 77 -1.26 9.47 -8.78
CA LEU A 77 -0.95 10.83 -9.21
C LEU A 77 -1.38 11.04 -10.67
N THR A 78 -2.30 11.98 -10.86
CA THR A 78 -2.83 12.36 -12.17
C THR A 78 -1.91 13.37 -12.86
N LYS A 79 -2.07 13.55 -14.18
CA LYS A 79 -1.21 14.44 -14.99
C LYS A 79 -1.27 15.92 -14.59
N ASP A 80 -2.39 16.32 -14.01
CA ASP A 80 -2.61 17.66 -13.45
C ASP A 80 -1.88 17.86 -12.11
N GLY A 81 -1.34 16.79 -11.50
CA GLY A 81 -0.58 16.86 -10.27
C GLY A 81 -1.40 17.27 -9.04
N ALA A 82 -2.73 17.15 -9.11
CA ALA A 82 -3.62 17.50 -8.00
C ALA A 82 -3.33 16.63 -6.79
N ALA A 83 -3.10 17.22 -5.61
CA ALA A 83 -2.72 16.48 -4.39
C ALA A 83 -3.79 15.49 -3.92
N THR A 84 -5.05 15.76 -4.22
CA THR A 84 -6.18 14.86 -3.92
C THR A 84 -7.11 14.74 -5.10
N ILE A 85 -7.87 13.63 -5.12
CA ILE A 85 -8.88 13.35 -6.13
C ILE A 85 -10.16 12.87 -5.47
N ARG A 86 -11.31 13.39 -5.92
CA ARG A 86 -12.61 12.92 -5.47
C ARG A 86 -12.86 11.50 -5.96
N LEU A 87 -13.28 10.63 -5.05
CA LEU A 87 -13.67 9.25 -5.36
C LEU A 87 -15.10 9.23 -5.89
N GLY A 88 -15.23 9.21 -7.23
CA GLY A 88 -16.50 9.15 -7.96
C GLY A 88 -17.65 9.90 -7.28
N ASN A 89 -18.71 9.19 -6.89
CA ASN A 89 -19.84 9.76 -6.14
C ASN A 89 -19.77 9.58 -4.60
N ALA A 90 -18.71 8.99 -4.06
CA ALA A 90 -18.60 8.57 -2.65
C ALA A 90 -18.46 9.73 -1.64
N GLY A 91 -18.20 10.96 -2.10
CA GLY A 91 -18.05 12.13 -1.22
C GLY A 91 -16.71 12.23 -0.46
N ILE A 92 -15.77 11.34 -0.78
CA ILE A 92 -14.45 11.21 -0.15
C ILE A 92 -13.36 11.67 -1.13
N TYR A 93 -12.28 12.23 -0.60
CA TYR A 93 -11.10 12.64 -1.37
C TYR A 93 -9.90 11.77 -0.98
N ALA A 94 -9.36 11.05 -1.98
CA ALA A 94 -8.15 10.27 -1.83
C ALA A 94 -6.90 11.11 -2.06
N GLU A 95 -5.84 10.85 -1.30
CA GLU A 95 -4.51 11.40 -1.57
C GLU A 95 -3.95 10.79 -2.84
N THR A 96 -3.44 11.61 -3.74
CA THR A 96 -2.78 11.08 -4.94
C THR A 96 -1.29 10.92 -4.69
N LEU A 97 -0.77 9.72 -4.94
CA LEU A 97 0.65 9.42 -4.78
C LEU A 97 1.26 8.89 -6.07
N PRO A 98 2.54 9.21 -6.35
CA PRO A 98 3.24 8.61 -7.48
C PRO A 98 3.47 7.12 -7.22
N TYR A 99 3.47 6.33 -8.30
CA TYR A 99 3.89 4.93 -8.30
C TYR A 99 3.00 3.93 -7.53
N VAL A 100 1.90 4.37 -6.93
CA VAL A 100 0.94 3.45 -6.26
C VAL A 100 0.22 2.51 -7.24
N ASN A 101 0.21 2.81 -8.55
CA ASN A 101 -0.29 1.91 -9.58
C ASN A 101 0.50 0.62 -9.77
N ILE A 102 1.67 0.48 -9.14
CA ILE A 102 2.36 -0.80 -9.07
C ILE A 102 1.51 -1.88 -8.40
N PHE A 103 0.64 -1.50 -7.44
CA PHE A 103 -0.24 -2.43 -6.73
C PHE A 103 -1.37 -2.97 -7.62
N SER A 104 -1.76 -2.24 -8.67
CA SER A 104 -2.72 -2.75 -9.67
C SER A 104 -2.15 -3.92 -10.47
N GLY A 105 -0.82 -3.93 -10.67
CA GLY A 105 -0.13 -4.96 -11.46
C GLY A 105 0.15 -6.24 -10.68
N SER A 106 0.13 -6.19 -9.35
CA SER A 106 0.42 -7.37 -8.52
C SER A 106 -0.14 -7.22 -7.11
N TYR A 107 -1.16 -8.03 -6.82
CA TYR A 107 -1.80 -8.16 -5.53
C TYR A 107 -2.05 -9.64 -5.24
N ILE A 108 -2.23 -9.95 -3.96
CA ILE A 108 -2.69 -11.26 -3.50
C ILE A 108 -4.07 -11.12 -2.88
N THR A 109 -4.78 -12.23 -2.80
CA THR A 109 -6.11 -12.28 -2.20
C THR A 109 -6.01 -13.03 -0.88
N VAL A 110 -6.56 -12.46 0.19
CA VAL A 110 -6.56 -13.03 1.55
C VAL A 110 -8.00 -13.11 2.03
N ASP A 111 -8.36 -14.23 2.65
CA ASP A 111 -9.59 -14.33 3.43
C ASP A 111 -9.29 -13.80 4.83
N PHE A 112 -9.93 -12.68 5.19
CA PHE A 112 -9.84 -12.07 6.50
C PHE A 112 -11.24 -12.03 7.11
N GLU A 113 -11.48 -12.87 8.11
CA GLU A 113 -12.76 -12.98 8.81
C GLU A 113 -13.98 -13.19 7.87
N GLY A 114 -13.80 -13.98 6.80
CA GLY A 114 -14.85 -14.25 5.80
C GLY A 114 -15.00 -13.15 4.75
N VAL A 115 -14.15 -12.12 4.78
CA VAL A 115 -14.08 -11.07 3.76
C VAL A 115 -12.84 -11.29 2.90
N VAL A 116 -13.07 -11.43 1.60
CA VAL A 116 -12.01 -11.56 0.61
C VAL A 116 -11.42 -10.19 0.32
N VAL A 117 -10.20 -9.94 0.81
CA VAL A 117 -9.48 -8.67 0.62
C VAL A 117 -8.33 -8.82 -0.36
N LYS A 118 -8.06 -7.75 -1.12
CA LYS A 118 -6.88 -7.64 -1.99
C LYS A 118 -5.82 -6.83 -1.26
N VAL A 119 -4.62 -7.40 -1.13
CA VAL A 119 -3.49 -6.72 -0.50
C VAL A 119 -2.31 -6.71 -1.45
N ALA A 120 -1.44 -5.70 -1.33
CA ALA A 120 -0.22 -5.61 -2.14
C ALA A 120 0.54 -6.93 -2.07
N SER A 121 0.96 -7.47 -3.21
CA SER A 121 1.83 -8.65 -3.20
C SER A 121 3.16 -8.32 -2.51
N PRO A 122 3.87 -9.30 -1.92
CA PRO A 122 5.18 -9.07 -1.32
C PRO A 122 6.16 -8.41 -2.30
N ALA A 123 6.13 -8.84 -3.57
CA ALA A 123 6.93 -8.25 -4.63
C ALA A 123 6.57 -6.77 -4.87
N SER A 124 5.28 -6.46 -5.06
CA SER A 124 4.85 -5.07 -5.31
C SER A 124 5.14 -4.16 -4.12
N PHE A 125 4.98 -4.65 -2.90
CA PHE A 125 5.33 -3.94 -1.68
C PHE A 125 6.82 -3.57 -1.68
N CYS A 126 7.72 -4.55 -1.84
CA CYS A 126 9.16 -4.30 -1.86
C CYS A 126 9.56 -3.31 -2.97
N LEU A 127 9.12 -3.57 -4.21
CA LEU A 127 9.48 -2.76 -5.36
C LEU A 127 8.94 -1.33 -5.25
N GLN A 128 7.73 -1.15 -4.69
CA GLN A 128 7.16 0.18 -4.48
C GLN A 128 7.97 0.99 -3.48
N LYS A 129 8.34 0.39 -2.34
CA LYS A 129 9.12 1.05 -1.28
C LYS A 129 10.47 1.54 -1.79
N LEU A 130 11.16 0.70 -2.56
CA LEU A 130 12.41 1.09 -3.24
C LEU A 130 12.18 2.20 -4.26
N LEU A 131 11.09 2.14 -5.02
CA LEU A 131 10.78 3.13 -6.06
C LEU A 131 10.45 4.52 -5.50
N ILE A 132 9.87 4.60 -4.31
CA ILE A 132 9.51 5.88 -3.66
C ILE A 132 10.55 6.36 -2.64
N TRP A 133 11.64 5.62 -2.40
CA TRP A 133 12.57 5.87 -1.29
C TRP A 133 13.06 7.32 -1.20
N ASP A 134 13.46 7.92 -2.32
CA ASP A 134 13.93 9.32 -2.41
C ASP A 134 12.86 10.38 -2.13
N ARG A 135 11.58 9.99 -2.04
CA ARG A 135 10.44 10.86 -1.70
C ARG A 135 10.04 10.77 -0.23
N ARG A 136 10.71 9.91 0.55
CA ARG A 136 10.37 9.64 1.94
C ARG A 136 11.27 10.46 2.87
N SER A 137 10.76 10.81 4.05
CA SER A 137 11.59 11.40 5.09
C SER A 137 12.62 10.38 5.60
N PRO A 138 13.79 10.81 6.12
CA PRO A 138 14.83 9.89 6.58
C PRO A 138 14.34 8.82 7.58
N LEU A 139 13.47 9.21 8.50
CA LEU A 139 12.86 8.27 9.45
C LEU A 139 11.99 7.20 8.75
N LYS A 140 11.21 7.60 7.73
CA LYS A 140 10.38 6.68 6.95
C LYS A 140 11.23 5.81 6.03
N GLN A 141 12.33 6.33 5.48
CA GLN A 141 13.28 5.58 4.66
C GLN A 141 13.86 4.39 5.43
N ALA A 142 14.38 4.61 6.65
CA ALA A 142 14.95 3.53 7.47
C ALA A 142 13.92 2.41 7.72
N LYS A 143 12.70 2.79 8.15
CA LYS A 143 11.60 1.84 8.36
C LYS A 143 11.21 1.09 7.08
N ASP A 144 11.18 1.79 5.95
CA ASP A 144 10.84 1.20 4.66
C ASP A 144 11.92 0.17 4.23
N LEU A 145 13.22 0.44 4.47
CA LEU A 145 14.32 -0.50 4.18
C LEU A 145 14.27 -1.75 5.07
N ASP A 146 14.02 -1.59 6.37
CA ASP A 146 13.86 -2.72 7.29
C ASP A 146 12.70 -3.63 6.87
N ALA A 147 11.56 -3.03 6.54
CA ALA A 147 10.39 -3.76 6.05
C ALA A 147 10.68 -4.49 4.72
N VAL A 148 11.39 -3.84 3.78
CA VAL A 148 11.80 -4.46 2.52
C VAL A 148 12.69 -5.68 2.79
N ASN A 149 13.69 -5.56 3.65
CA ASN A 149 14.59 -6.68 3.97
C ASN A 149 13.84 -7.86 4.59
N ASN A 150 12.93 -7.61 5.53
CA ASN A 150 12.12 -8.65 6.16
C ASN A 150 11.25 -9.40 5.14
N VAL A 151 10.61 -8.67 4.22
CA VAL A 151 9.77 -9.29 3.17
C VAL A 151 10.63 -10.03 2.14
N LEU A 152 11.83 -9.52 1.80
CA LEU A 152 12.75 -10.19 0.90
C LEU A 152 13.26 -11.54 1.43
N ILE A 153 13.40 -11.71 2.75
CA ILE A 153 13.71 -13.02 3.36
C ILE A 153 12.65 -14.05 2.96
N MET A 154 11.36 -13.69 3.07
CA MET A 154 10.26 -14.58 2.71
C MET A 154 10.19 -14.84 1.20
N ILE A 155 10.48 -13.82 0.38
CA ILE A 155 10.55 -13.98 -1.06
C ILE A 155 11.65 -14.98 -1.45
N ARG A 156 12.84 -14.90 -0.83
CA ARG A 156 13.97 -15.81 -1.11
C ARG A 156 13.65 -17.27 -0.77
N ALA A 157 12.85 -17.51 0.27
CA ALA A 157 12.52 -18.85 0.74
C ALA A 157 11.67 -19.67 -0.25
N SER A 158 10.93 -19.02 -1.16
CA SER A 158 10.01 -19.68 -2.08
C SER A 158 10.43 -19.46 -3.53
N ARG A 159 10.57 -20.55 -4.30
CA ARG A 159 10.79 -20.46 -5.77
C ARG A 159 9.72 -19.62 -6.45
N LYS A 160 8.44 -19.88 -6.13
CA LYS A 160 7.32 -19.14 -6.71
C LYS A 160 7.37 -17.65 -6.38
N SER A 161 7.69 -17.29 -5.14
CA SER A 161 7.77 -15.88 -4.76
C SER A 161 8.92 -15.14 -5.48
N ARG A 162 10.03 -15.84 -5.77
CA ARG A 162 11.13 -15.29 -6.59
C ARG A 162 10.72 -15.09 -8.04
N GLU A 163 10.00 -16.04 -8.63
CA GLU A 163 9.43 -15.92 -9.98
C GLU A 163 8.46 -14.74 -10.03
N ASP A 164 7.50 -14.67 -9.11
CA ASP A 164 6.52 -13.57 -9.03
C ASP A 164 7.20 -12.19 -8.84
N PHE A 165 8.34 -12.14 -8.11
CA PHE A 165 9.13 -10.92 -7.95
C PHE A 165 9.74 -10.44 -9.28
N TYR A 166 10.39 -11.35 -10.02
CA TYR A 166 11.02 -11.01 -11.29
C TYR A 166 10.01 -10.77 -12.41
N ASP A 167 8.90 -11.49 -12.44
CA ASP A 167 7.79 -11.25 -13.39
C ASP A 167 7.27 -9.82 -13.24
N LEU A 168 7.05 -9.38 -11.99
CA LEU A 168 6.67 -7.99 -11.74
C LEU A 168 7.79 -7.03 -12.13
N PHE A 169 9.01 -7.25 -11.63
CA PHE A 169 10.15 -6.35 -11.87
C PHE A 169 10.43 -6.13 -13.36
N ASP A 170 10.42 -7.21 -14.16
CA ASP A 170 10.69 -7.18 -15.60
C ASP A 170 9.54 -6.53 -16.39
N SER A 171 8.31 -6.56 -15.85
CA SER A 171 7.15 -5.87 -16.44
C SER A 171 7.16 -4.35 -16.19
N LEU A 172 7.98 -3.84 -15.26
CA LEU A 172 7.99 -2.43 -14.91
C LEU A 172 8.54 -1.56 -16.03
N PRO A 173 8.11 -0.28 -16.13
CA PRO A 173 8.76 0.69 -17.00
C PRO A 173 10.27 0.75 -16.72
N ARG A 174 11.09 0.82 -17.78
CA ARG A 174 12.57 0.82 -17.66
C ARG A 174 13.09 1.90 -16.70
N SER A 175 12.44 3.06 -16.65
CA SER A 175 12.82 4.14 -15.72
C SER A 175 12.59 3.78 -14.26
N TRP A 176 11.53 3.02 -13.95
CA TRP A 176 11.22 2.55 -12.61
C TRP A 176 12.18 1.44 -12.19
N ALA A 177 12.39 0.44 -13.05
CA ALA A 177 13.34 -0.64 -12.80
C ALA A 177 14.75 -0.11 -12.50
N LYS A 178 15.24 0.86 -13.29
CA LYS A 178 16.52 1.53 -13.05
C LYS A 178 16.57 2.26 -11.70
N LYS A 179 15.49 2.96 -11.35
CA LYS A 179 15.42 3.68 -10.08
C LYS A 179 15.45 2.70 -8.89
N ILE A 180 14.67 1.64 -8.97
CA ILE A 180 14.63 0.56 -7.98
C ILE A 180 16.02 -0.07 -7.81
N GLN A 181 16.69 -0.42 -8.92
CA GLN A 181 18.04 -1.00 -8.89
C GLN A 181 19.05 -0.05 -8.23
N ARG A 182 19.02 1.24 -8.60
CA ARG A 182 19.89 2.24 -8.00
C ARG A 182 19.67 2.33 -6.49
N THR A 183 18.41 2.47 -6.05
CA THR A 183 18.09 2.53 -4.62
C THR A 183 18.51 1.25 -3.89
N ALA A 184 18.33 0.08 -4.50
CA ALA A 184 18.78 -1.17 -3.91
C ALA A 184 20.31 -1.21 -3.74
N GLN A 185 21.07 -0.78 -4.75
CA GLN A 185 22.53 -0.70 -4.70
C GLN A 185 23.03 0.31 -3.66
N GLU A 186 22.42 1.49 -3.59
CA GLU A 186 22.80 2.56 -2.63
C GLU A 186 22.56 2.18 -1.17
N ASN A 187 21.71 1.18 -0.91
CA ASN A 187 21.29 0.78 0.43
C ASN A 187 21.61 -0.70 0.74
N ASP A 188 22.53 -1.31 -0.02
CA ASP A 188 22.98 -2.71 0.15
C ASP A 188 21.85 -3.75 0.16
N ILE A 189 20.74 -3.47 -0.53
CA ILE A 189 19.62 -4.40 -0.67
C ILE A 189 19.90 -5.36 -1.81
N SER A 190 20.11 -6.63 -1.46
CA SER A 190 20.26 -7.72 -2.44
C SER A 190 18.91 -8.27 -2.85
N PHE A 191 18.63 -8.35 -4.15
CA PHE A 191 17.44 -9.04 -4.66
C PHE A 191 17.54 -10.55 -4.48
N PRO A 192 16.41 -11.29 -4.51
CA PRO A 192 16.47 -12.75 -4.55
C PRO A 192 17.24 -13.23 -5.79
N ASP A 193 17.83 -14.42 -5.73
CA ASP A 193 18.47 -15.01 -6.90
C ASP A 193 17.44 -15.26 -8.02
N ARG A 194 17.83 -14.92 -9.24
CA ARG A 194 17.05 -15.23 -10.44
C ARG A 194 17.12 -16.74 -10.70
N ILE A 195 15.99 -17.32 -11.08
CA ILE A 195 15.86 -18.76 -11.37
C ILE A 195 15.85 -18.95 -12.88
#